data_AF-A0A965UN64-F1
#
_entry.id   AF-A0A965UN64-F1
#
_cell.length_a   1.000
_cell.length_b   1.000
_cell.length_c   1.000
_cell.angle_alpha   90.00
_cell.angle_beta   90.00
_cell.angle_gamma   90.00
#
_symmetry.space_group_name_H-M   'P 1'
#
loop_
_entity.id
_entity.type
_entity.pdbx_description
1 polymer ?
#
loop_
_entity_poly.entity_id
_entity_poly.type
_entity_poly.pdbx_seq_one_letter_code
_entity_poly.pdbx_strand_id
1 'polypeptide(L)'
;MNIKTNPTIAKFFDLGQRLFSLFLANALPAVTGGAVLGVSVSKAAALAGFMAVIQVVQKLAAASTDGELTSEEIAEAFGKPAKKK
;
A
#
# COMPACT_ATOMS: atom_id res chain seq x y z
N MET A 1 10.21 8.80 27.69
CA MET A 1 9.56 10.02 27.16
C MET A 1 8.10 9.70 26.89
N ASN A 2 7.21 10.26 27.71
CA ASN A 2 5.76 10.07 27.59
C ASN A 2 5.25 10.93 26.43
N ILE A 3 5.37 10.41 25.20
CA ILE A 3 4.78 11.04 24.03
C ILE A 3 3.27 10.89 24.23
N LYS A 4 2.57 12.00 24.50
CA LYS A 4 1.14 12.08 24.21
C LYS A 4 1.01 11.88 22.70
N THR A 5 0.98 10.61 22.27
CA THR A 5 0.76 10.22 20.89
C THR A 5 -0.67 10.63 20.59
N ASN A 6 -0.84 11.80 19.99
CA ASN A 6 -2.11 12.21 19.43
C ASN A 6 -2.56 11.05 18.53
N PRO A 7 -3.67 10.35 18.85
CA PRO A 7 -4.03 9.07 18.22
C PRO A 7 -4.07 9.17 16.69
N THR A 8 -4.42 10.35 16.17
CA THR A 8 -4.40 10.68 14.74
C THR A 8 -3.01 10.58 14.10
N ILE A 9 -1.95 11.05 14.78
CA ILE A 9 -0.58 11.03 14.25
C ILE A 9 -0.04 9.60 14.20
N ALA A 10 -0.31 8.82 15.25
CA ALA A 10 0.07 7.40 15.29
C ALA A 10 -0.62 6.61 14.16
N LYS A 11 -1.90 6.86 13.92
CA LYS A 11 -2.67 6.26 12.81
C LYS A 11 -2.14 6.69 11.44
N PHE A 12 -1.74 7.95 11.29
CA PHE A 12 -1.17 8.45 10.03
C PHE A 12 0.18 7.81 9.73
N PHE A 13 1.02 7.62 10.74
CA PHE A 13 2.32 6.97 10.59
C PHE A 13 2.17 5.47 10.28
N ASP A 14 1.24 4.78 10.95
CA ASP A 14 0.86 3.39 10.65
C ASP A 14 0.35 3.24 9.21
N LEU A 15 -0.54 4.14 8.77
CA LEU A 15 -1.07 4.17 7.41
C LEU A 15 0.05 4.41 6.37
N GLY A 16 0.91 5.40 6.63
CA GLY A 16 2.06 5.71 5.77
C GLY A 16 3.04 4.53 5.67
N GLN A 17 3.32 3.85 6.77
CA GLN A 17 4.15 2.65 6.78
C GLN A 17 3.51 1.52 5.97
N ARG A 18 2.19 1.30 6.08
CA ARG A 18 1.48 0.26 5.32
C ARG A 18 1.47 0.56 3.82
N LEU A 19 1.25 1.82 3.43
CA LEU A 19 1.38 2.26 2.03
C LEU A 19 2.80 2.04 1.50
N PHE A 20 3.81 2.38 2.29
CA PHE A 20 5.20 2.20 1.91
C PHE A 20 5.60 0.72 1.81
N SER A 21 5.13 -0.13 2.74
CA SER A 21 5.31 -1.58 2.64
C SER A 21 4.64 -2.16 1.39
N LEU A 22 3.43 -1.71 1.03
CA LEU A 22 2.74 -2.15 -0.17
C LEU A 22 3.46 -1.67 -1.45
N PHE A 23 3.95 -0.43 -1.44
CA PHE A 23 4.78 0.11 -2.52
C PHE A 23 6.00 -0.77 -2.73
N LEU A 24 6.77 -1.08 -1.68
CA LEU A 24 7.95 -1.92 -1.78
C LEU A 24 7.61 -3.35 -2.20
N ALA A 25 6.53 -3.93 -1.68
CA ALA A 25 6.07 -5.27 -2.05
C ALA A 25 5.72 -5.39 -3.54
N ASN A 26 5.21 -4.33 -4.17
CA ASN A 26 4.89 -4.30 -5.61
C ASN A 26 6.06 -3.80 -6.47
N ALA A 27 6.90 -2.90 -5.95
CA ALA A 27 8.04 -2.37 -6.66
C ALA A 27 9.18 -3.40 -6.78
N LEU A 28 9.45 -4.20 -5.73
CA LEU A 28 10.57 -5.15 -5.73
C LEU A 28 10.46 -6.26 -6.81
N PRO A 29 9.27 -6.86 -7.05
CA PRO A 29 9.05 -7.76 -8.19
C PRO A 29 9.13 -7.05 -9.54
N ALA A 30 8.64 -5.81 -9.65
CA ALA A 30 8.71 -5.02 -10.88
C ALA A 30 10.14 -4.60 -11.24
N VAL A 31 10.97 -4.33 -10.23
CA VAL A 31 12.41 -4.07 -10.35
C VAL A 31 13.13 -5.30 -10.88
N THR A 32 12.90 -6.46 -10.26
CA THR A 32 13.54 -7.72 -10.67
C THR A 32 13.07 -8.16 -12.05
N GLY A 33 11.77 -8.09 -12.34
CA GLY A 33 11.22 -8.36 -13.68
C GLY A 33 11.72 -7.37 -14.73
N GLY A 34 11.77 -6.07 -14.40
CA GLY A 34 12.28 -5.03 -15.28
C GLY A 34 13.77 -5.19 -15.60
N ALA A 35 14.58 -5.61 -14.61
CA ALA A 35 16.01 -5.87 -14.80
C ALA A 35 16.26 -7.05 -15.75
N VAL A 36 15.48 -8.14 -15.61
CA VAL A 36 15.58 -9.32 -16.49
C VAL A 36 15.15 -8.99 -17.92
N LEU A 37 14.14 -8.12 -18.09
CA LEU A 37 13.60 -7.73 -19.39
C LEU A 37 14.30 -6.52 -20.03
N GLY A 38 15.37 -5.99 -19.41
CA GLY A 38 16.12 -4.85 -19.95
C GLY A 38 15.38 -3.51 -19.89
N VAL A 39 14.31 -3.41 -19.10
CA VAL A 39 13.52 -2.19 -18.90
C VAL A 39 14.17 -1.35 -17.81
N SER A 40 14.04 -0.02 -17.88
CA SER A 40 14.55 0.89 -16.86
C SER A 40 13.92 0.58 -15.48
N VAL A 41 14.72 -0.08 -14.65
CA VAL A 41 14.35 -0.61 -13.33
C VAL A 41 13.75 0.46 -12.42
N SER A 42 14.32 1.68 -12.43
CA SER A 42 13.84 2.80 -11.63
C SER A 42 12.42 3.25 -12.02
N LYS A 43 12.13 3.34 -13.32
CA LYS A 43 10.80 3.73 -13.82
C LYS A 43 9.78 2.63 -13.60
N ALA A 44 10.17 1.37 -13.78
CA ALA A 44 9.32 0.21 -13.54
C ALA A 44 8.93 0.10 -12.05
N ALA A 45 9.88 0.30 -11.14
CA ALA A 45 9.65 0.31 -9.70
C ALA A 45 8.67 1.41 -9.28
N ALA A 46 8.95 2.64 -9.74
CA ALA A 46 8.14 3.81 -9.39
C ALA A 46 6.72 3.68 -9.94
N LEU A 47 6.57 3.22 -11.19
CA LEU A 47 5.27 2.99 -11.81
C LEU A 47 4.49 1.91 -11.06
N ALA A 48 5.08 0.74 -10.82
CA ALA A 48 4.41 -0.37 -10.13
C ALA A 48 3.98 0.00 -8.71
N GLY A 49 4.87 0.65 -7.96
CA GLY A 49 4.56 1.07 -6.60
C GLY A 49 3.53 2.21 -6.54
N PHE A 50 3.57 3.17 -7.47
CA PHE A 50 2.58 4.25 -7.55
C PHE A 50 1.19 3.72 -7.95
N MET A 51 1.14 2.77 -8.89
CA MET A 51 -0.11 2.08 -9.26
C MET A 51 -0.72 1.34 -8.07
N ALA A 52 0.10 0.66 -7.25
CA ALA A 52 -0.39 -0.02 -6.05
C ALA A 52 -1.02 0.96 -5.03
N VAL A 53 -0.43 2.14 -4.85
CA VAL A 53 -1.01 3.19 -3.97
C VAL A 53 -2.31 3.72 -4.54
N ILE A 54 -2.38 4.00 -5.86
CA ILE A 54 -3.61 4.45 -6.53
C ILE A 54 -4.71 3.41 -6.40
N GLN A 55 -4.41 2.12 -6.55
CA GLN A 55 -5.40 1.06 -6.39
C GLN A 55 -6.01 1.03 -4.98
N VAL A 56 -5.20 1.25 -3.94
CA VAL A 56 -5.72 1.38 -2.57
C VAL A 56 -6.63 2.60 -2.46
N VAL A 57 -6.20 3.76 -2.97
CA VAL A 57 -7.03 4.98 -2.93
C VAL A 57 -8.34 4.79 -3.68
N GLN A 58 -8.30 4.15 -4.85
CA GLN A 58 -9.49 3.82 -5.64
C GLN A 58 -10.41 2.84 -4.91
N LYS A 59 -9.87 1.80 -4.28
CA LYS A 59 -10.64 0.86 -3.46
C LYS A 59 -11.28 1.54 -2.26
N LEU A 60 -10.54 2.40 -1.56
CA LEU A 60 -11.07 3.19 -0.44
C LEU A 60 -12.15 4.17 -0.90
N ALA A 61 -11.96 4.83 -2.04
CA ALA A 61 -12.94 5.76 -2.61
C ALA A 61 -14.20 5.04 -3.09
N ALA A 62 -14.06 3.89 -3.75
CA ALA A 62 -15.18 3.06 -4.19
C ALA A 62 -15.98 2.52 -3.00
N ALA A 63 -15.30 2.00 -1.97
CA ALA A 63 -15.93 1.58 -0.72
C ALA A 63 -16.58 2.76 0.03
N SER A 64 -16.02 3.98 -0.09
CA SER A 64 -16.66 5.19 0.45
C SER A 64 -17.96 5.52 -0.26
N THR A 65 -18.06 5.27 -1.57
CA THR A 65 -19.26 5.56 -2.37
C THR A 65 -20.35 4.49 -2.24
N ASP A 66 -19.99 3.25 -1.91
CA ASP A 66 -20.94 2.13 -1.73
C ASP A 66 -21.61 2.13 -0.34
N GLY A 67 -21.19 3.02 0.57
CA GLY A 67 -21.93 3.34 1.80
C GLY A 67 -21.42 2.67 3.09
N GLU A 68 -20.55 1.67 3.00
CA GLU A 68 -19.88 1.08 4.17
C GLU A 68 -18.40 0.80 3.86
N LEU A 69 -17.52 1.52 4.57
CA LEU A 69 -16.08 1.25 4.58
C LEU A 69 -15.77 0.37 5.78
N THR A 70 -15.88 -0.93 5.62
CA THR A 70 -15.55 -1.85 6.71
C THR A 70 -14.04 -1.90 6.91
N SER A 71 -13.60 -2.02 8.17
CA SER A 71 -12.17 -2.13 8.52
C SER A 71 -11.47 -3.30 7.82
N GLU A 72 -12.25 -4.31 7.42
CA GLU A 72 -11.79 -5.48 6.68
C GLU A 72 -11.50 -5.18 5.22
N GLU A 73 -12.38 -4.44 4.51
CA GLU A 73 -12.15 -4.04 3.12
C GLU A 73 -10.95 -3.10 2.99
N ILE A 74 -10.73 -2.23 3.98
CA ILE A 74 -9.52 -1.42 4.06
C ILE A 74 -8.30 -2.35 4.15
N ALA A 75 -8.30 -3.28 5.11
CA ALA A 75 -7.18 -4.20 5.31
C ALA A 75 -6.94 -5.11 4.08
N GLU A 76 -7.99 -5.43 3.34
CA GLU A 76 -7.95 -6.22 2.11
C GLU A 76 -7.44 -5.39 0.92
N ALA A 77 -7.81 -4.11 0.84
CA ALA A 77 -7.25 -3.16 -0.11
C ALA A 77 -5.73 -2.99 0.07
N PHE A 78 -5.26 -2.98 1.32
CA PHE A 78 -3.83 -2.95 1.66
C PHE A 78 -3.10 -4.29 1.51
N GLY A 79 -3.80 -5.36 1.12
CA GLY A 79 -3.21 -6.69 0.96
C GLY A 79 -2.79 -7.28 2.30
N LYS A 80 -3.75 -7.66 3.14
CA LYS A 80 -3.49 -8.48 4.33
C LYS A 80 -2.66 -9.71 3.89
N PRO A 81 -1.50 -9.99 4.48
CA PRO A 81 -0.80 -11.22 4.17
C PRO A 81 -1.73 -12.36 4.56
N ALA A 82 -2.03 -13.24 3.60
CA ALA A 82 -2.66 -14.52 3.89
C ALA A 82 -1.91 -15.12 5.08
N LYS A 83 -2.61 -15.30 6.20
CA LYS A 83 -2.09 -15.93 7.40
C LYS A 83 -1.44 -17.24 6.94
N LYS A 84 -0.11 -17.32 6.98
CA LYS A 84 0.60 -18.59 6.77
C LYS A 84 0.00 -19.58 7.76
N LYS A 85 -0.76 -20.54 7.24
CA LYS A 85 -1.08 -21.78 7.95
C LYS A 85 0.20 -22.59 8.08
#